data_AF-A0A3L9G4J1-F1
#
_entry.id   AF-A0A3L9G4J1-F1
#
_cell.length_a   1.000
_cell.length_b   1.000
_cell.length_c   1.000
_cell.angle_alpha   90.00
_cell.angle_beta   90.00
_cell.angle_gamma   90.00
#
_symmetry.space_group_name_H-M   'P 1'
#
loop_
_entity.id
_entity.type
_entity.pdbx_description
1 polymer ?
#
loop_
_entity_poly.entity_id
_entity_poly.type
_entity_poly.pdbx_seq_one_letter_code
_entity_poly.pdbx_strand_id
1 'polypeptide(L)'
;MTNRISRLKTALFANTREISLERALLYTASHRQTEGEPVILRRAKATAYILEHVEISIRDEELIAGNRTVKPRAGIMSPEMDPYWLLKELDQFPTRPQDRFAISEEDKRIYREELFPYWEKRSMKDFINGQMTDEVKAATSTQIFSINQTDKGQGHIIIDYPRLLNHGLGELV
;
A
#
# COMPACT_ATOMS: atom_id res chain seq x y z
N MET A 1 29.48 5.82 13.16
CA MET A 1 28.63 5.94 11.97
C MET A 1 29.50 6.46 10.84
N THR A 2 29.55 5.82 9.67
CA THR A 2 30.38 6.34 8.57
C THR A 2 29.75 7.63 8.00
N ASN A 3 30.54 8.45 7.31
CA ASN A 3 30.07 9.70 6.72
C ASN A 3 28.92 9.46 5.72
N ARG A 4 28.98 8.38 4.92
CA ARG A 4 27.88 7.94 4.02
C ARG A 4 26.57 7.68 4.78
N ILE A 5 26.59 6.90 5.85
CA ILE A 5 25.36 6.59 6.61
C ILE A 5 24.75 7.85 7.21
N SER A 6 25.57 8.78 7.67
CA SER A 6 25.08 10.07 8.17
C SER A 6 24.37 10.87 7.07
N ARG A 7 24.96 10.94 5.87
CA ARG A 7 24.35 11.65 4.73
C ARG A 7 23.06 10.98 4.25
N LEU A 8 23.03 9.66 4.14
CA LEU A 8 21.82 8.90 3.83
C LEU A 8 20.70 9.18 4.83
N LYS A 9 21.01 9.19 6.13
CA LYS A 9 20.05 9.52 7.18
C LYS A 9 19.55 10.95 7.01
N THR A 10 20.44 11.93 6.81
CA THR A 10 20.04 13.32 6.58
C THR A 10 19.12 13.45 5.37
N ALA A 11 19.47 12.83 4.24
CA ALA A 11 18.66 12.85 3.02
C ALA A 11 17.27 12.22 3.23
N LEU A 12 17.19 11.12 4.00
CA LEU A 12 15.93 10.45 4.35
C LEU A 12 14.97 11.36 5.12
N PHE A 13 15.48 12.31 5.92
CA PHE A 13 14.68 13.24 6.72
C PHE A 13 14.59 14.66 6.16
N ALA A 14 15.23 14.95 5.02
CA ALA A 14 15.29 16.29 4.44
C ALA A 14 13.91 16.81 3.97
N ASN A 15 13.01 15.91 3.56
CA ASN A 15 11.71 16.26 3.02
C ASN A 15 10.57 15.80 3.94
N THR A 16 9.46 16.53 3.88
CA THR A 16 8.19 16.10 4.47
C THR A 16 7.70 14.82 3.80
N ARG A 17 7.11 13.91 4.58
CA ARG A 17 6.48 12.71 4.02
C ARG A 17 5.29 13.10 3.16
N GLU A 18 5.07 12.37 2.09
CA GLU A 18 3.95 12.57 1.16
C GLU A 18 3.28 11.26 0.79
N ILE A 19 2.07 11.31 0.28
CA ILE A 19 1.40 10.16 -0.30
C ILE A 19 1.88 9.96 -1.75
N SER A 20 2.09 8.70 -2.13
CA SER A 20 2.20 8.28 -3.54
C SER A 20 1.02 7.39 -3.91
N LEU A 21 0.33 7.74 -4.99
CA LEU A 21 -0.76 6.95 -5.57
C LEU A 21 -0.31 5.97 -6.65
N GLU A 22 0.96 6.02 -7.07
CA GLU A 22 1.50 5.24 -8.18
C GLU A 22 1.13 3.75 -8.10
N ARG A 23 1.46 3.09 -6.99
CA ARG A 23 1.12 1.68 -6.79
C ARG A 23 -0.38 1.44 -6.85
N ALA A 24 -1.19 2.33 -6.26
CA ALA A 24 -2.65 2.19 -6.27
C ALA A 24 -3.21 2.29 -7.69
N LEU A 25 -2.69 3.21 -8.49
CA LEU A 25 -3.05 3.39 -9.90
C LEU A 25 -2.66 2.17 -10.74
N LEU A 26 -1.41 1.70 -10.63
CA LEU A 26 -0.93 0.51 -11.34
C LEU A 26 -1.71 -0.75 -10.95
N TYR A 27 -1.96 -0.95 -9.65
CA TYR A 27 -2.74 -2.09 -9.17
C TYR A 27 -4.18 -2.06 -9.71
N THR A 28 -4.80 -0.89 -9.70
CA THR A 28 -6.16 -0.66 -10.22
C THR A 28 -6.22 -0.89 -11.73
N ALA A 29 -5.24 -0.39 -12.48
CA ALA A 29 -5.15 -0.57 -13.93
C ALA A 29 -5.09 -2.05 -14.32
N SER A 30 -4.26 -2.84 -13.64
CA SER A 30 -4.20 -4.29 -13.87
C SER A 30 -5.49 -5.01 -13.47
N HIS A 31 -6.13 -4.59 -12.37
CA HIS A 31 -7.40 -5.19 -11.95
C HIS A 31 -8.53 -4.94 -12.93
N ARG A 32 -8.61 -3.75 -13.55
CA ARG A 32 -9.58 -3.44 -14.61
C ARG A 32 -9.42 -4.33 -15.84
N GLN A 33 -8.19 -4.69 -16.20
CA GLN A 33 -7.90 -5.52 -17.36
C GLN A 33 -8.17 -7.02 -17.15
N THR A 34 -8.33 -7.44 -15.89
CA THR A 34 -8.37 -8.87 -15.51
C THR A 34 -9.69 -9.25 -14.83
N GLU A 35 -10.75 -8.46 -15.02
CA GLU A 35 -12.07 -8.77 -14.47
C GLU A 35 -12.63 -10.08 -15.03
N GLY A 36 -13.27 -10.87 -14.17
CA GLY A 36 -13.74 -12.22 -14.50
C GLY A 36 -12.72 -13.34 -14.25
N GLU A 37 -11.43 -13.02 -14.12
CA GLU A 37 -10.42 -14.02 -13.78
C GLU A 37 -10.42 -14.41 -12.29
N PRO A 38 -9.91 -15.61 -11.94
CA PRO A 38 -9.68 -16.00 -10.55
C PRO A 38 -8.83 -14.96 -9.79
N VAL A 39 -9.26 -14.62 -8.57
CA VAL A 39 -8.62 -13.56 -7.74
C VAL A 39 -7.11 -13.75 -7.58
N ILE A 40 -6.63 -15.00 -7.45
CA ILE A 40 -5.20 -15.27 -7.31
C ILE A 40 -4.40 -14.89 -8.58
N LEU A 41 -4.97 -15.13 -9.77
CA LEU A 41 -4.34 -14.77 -11.03
C LEU A 41 -4.34 -13.25 -11.23
N ARG A 42 -5.45 -12.58 -10.86
CA ARG A 42 -5.55 -11.11 -10.88
C ARG A 42 -4.49 -10.46 -10.01
N ARG A 43 -4.26 -10.99 -8.80
CA ARG A 43 -3.20 -10.53 -7.89
C ARG A 43 -1.80 -10.76 -8.48
N ALA A 44 -1.54 -11.93 -9.03
CA ALA A 44 -0.25 -12.24 -9.67
C ALA A 44 0.03 -11.30 -10.86
N LYS A 45 -0.95 -11.08 -11.74
CA LYS A 45 -0.86 -10.14 -12.86
C LYS A 45 -0.68 -8.70 -12.40
N ALA A 46 -1.37 -8.27 -11.34
CA ALA A 46 -1.20 -6.93 -10.79
C ALA A 46 0.18 -6.73 -10.15
N THR A 47 0.73 -7.74 -9.47
CA THR A 47 2.12 -7.71 -8.99
C THR A 47 3.10 -7.58 -10.15
N ALA A 48 2.96 -8.39 -11.20
CA ALA A 48 3.81 -8.29 -12.39
C ALA A 48 3.70 -6.90 -13.05
N TYR A 49 2.47 -6.41 -13.25
CA TYR A 49 2.21 -5.10 -13.85
C TYR A 49 2.84 -3.97 -13.05
N ILE A 50 2.75 -3.99 -11.71
CA ILE A 50 3.43 -3.00 -10.87
C ILE A 50 4.95 -3.07 -11.07
N LEU A 51 5.54 -4.27 -11.00
CA LEU A 51 7.00 -4.43 -11.10
C LEU A 51 7.55 -4.00 -12.46
N GLU A 52 6.74 -4.07 -13.52
CA GLU A 52 7.10 -3.65 -14.87
C GLU A 52 6.97 -2.13 -15.09
N HIS A 53 6.07 -1.45 -14.37
CA HIS A 53 5.71 -0.06 -14.65
C HIS A 53 6.09 0.94 -13.55
N VAL A 54 6.43 0.48 -12.35
CA VAL A 54 6.79 1.38 -11.23
C VAL A 54 8.08 2.14 -11.53
N GLU A 55 8.10 3.42 -11.20
CA GLU A 55 9.28 4.25 -11.30
C GLU A 55 10.37 3.77 -10.33
N ILE A 56 11.57 3.54 -10.87
CA ILE A 56 12.73 3.08 -10.11
C ILE A 56 13.56 4.29 -9.71
N SER A 57 13.88 4.39 -8.42
CA SER A 57 14.88 5.33 -7.91
C SER A 57 16.03 4.60 -7.24
N ILE A 58 17.24 5.03 -7.58
CA ILE A 58 18.47 4.73 -6.86
C ILE A 58 19.02 6.07 -6.42
N ARG A 59 19.02 6.31 -5.11
CA ARG A 59 19.41 7.61 -4.55
C ARG A 59 20.91 7.70 -4.38
N ASP A 60 21.41 8.93 -4.31
CA ASP A 60 22.82 9.19 -4.06
C ASP A 60 23.31 8.42 -2.84
N GLU A 61 24.42 7.71 -3.02
CA GLU A 61 25.04 6.91 -1.99
C GLU A 61 24.22 5.70 -1.49
N GLU A 62 23.25 5.20 -2.25
CA GLU A 62 22.71 3.86 -2.01
C GLU A 62 23.70 2.78 -2.48
N LEU A 63 23.81 1.68 -1.74
CA LEU A 63 24.53 0.45 -2.17
C LEU A 63 23.56 -0.70 -2.43
N ILE A 64 22.40 -0.67 -1.79
CA ILE A 64 21.34 -1.65 -1.95
C ILE A 64 20.26 -0.96 -2.76
N ALA A 65 19.99 -1.47 -3.97
CA ALA A 65 18.91 -0.98 -4.81
C ALA A 65 17.56 -1.54 -4.36
N GLY A 66 16.51 -0.77 -4.58
CA GLY A 66 15.15 -1.19 -4.28
C GLY A 66 14.44 -0.19 -3.38
N ASN A 67 13.49 0.52 -3.96
CA ASN A 67 12.64 1.48 -3.27
C ASN A 67 11.19 1.20 -3.60
N ARG A 68 10.29 1.42 -2.64
CA ARG A 68 8.84 1.26 -2.89
C ARG A 68 8.20 2.47 -3.58
N THR A 69 8.90 3.60 -3.56
CA THR A 69 8.49 4.90 -4.12
C THR A 69 9.74 5.68 -4.51
N VAL A 70 9.62 6.54 -5.51
CA VAL A 70 10.72 7.45 -5.90
C VAL A 70 11.17 8.30 -4.72
N LYS A 71 10.22 9.01 -4.09
CA LYS A 71 10.50 9.88 -2.94
C LYS A 71 10.69 9.06 -1.64
N PRO A 72 11.69 9.41 -0.81
CA PRO A 72 11.92 8.72 0.45
C PRO A 72 10.74 8.90 1.41
N ARG A 73 10.40 7.84 2.14
CA ARG A 73 9.34 7.83 3.18
C ARG A 73 7.95 8.25 2.70
N ALA A 74 7.67 8.13 1.40
CA ALA A 74 6.32 8.31 0.91
C ALA A 74 5.40 7.19 1.41
N GLY A 75 4.16 7.54 1.72
CA GLY A 75 3.09 6.63 2.09
C GLY A 75 2.42 6.08 0.85
N ILE A 76 2.32 4.76 0.74
CA ILE A 76 1.63 4.11 -0.37
C ILE A 76 0.19 3.84 0.06
N MET A 77 -0.76 4.11 -0.82
CA MET A 77 -2.17 3.74 -0.62
C MET A 77 -2.48 2.36 -1.20
N SER A 78 -3.38 1.65 -0.52
CA SER A 78 -3.87 0.32 -0.92
C SER A 78 -5.40 0.32 -0.85
N PRO A 79 -6.08 1.00 -1.78
CA PRO A 79 -7.54 1.15 -1.76
C PRO A 79 -8.28 -0.18 -1.89
N GLU A 80 -7.63 -1.25 -2.36
CA GLU A 80 -8.19 -2.59 -2.38
C GLU A 80 -8.42 -3.17 -0.97
N MET A 81 -7.80 -2.60 0.06
CA MET A 81 -7.92 -3.06 1.44
C MET A 81 -9.12 -2.39 2.12
N ASP A 82 -9.08 -1.07 2.29
CA ASP A 82 -10.17 -0.27 2.83
C ASP A 82 -10.15 1.12 2.17
N PRO A 83 -11.01 1.36 1.17
CA PRO A 83 -11.01 2.61 0.42
C PRO A 83 -11.70 3.76 1.18
N TYR A 84 -12.47 3.45 2.24
CA TYR A 84 -13.39 4.37 2.89
C TYR A 84 -12.70 5.29 3.89
N TRP A 85 -11.83 4.75 4.76
CA TRP A 85 -11.10 5.60 5.72
C TRP A 85 -10.12 6.53 5.00
N LEU A 86 -9.50 6.03 3.92
CA LEU A 86 -8.62 6.81 3.05
C LEU A 86 -9.37 8.00 2.47
N LEU A 87 -10.58 7.77 1.91
CA LEU A 87 -11.44 8.84 1.40
C LEU A 87 -11.78 9.88 2.48
N LYS A 88 -12.13 9.41 3.68
CA LYS A 88 -12.51 10.25 4.82
C LYS A 88 -11.36 11.14 5.31
N GLU A 89 -10.12 10.66 5.25
CA GLU A 89 -8.94 11.35 5.78
C GLU A 89 -8.11 12.11 4.74
N LEU A 90 -8.47 12.11 3.45
CA LEU A 90 -7.69 12.76 2.38
C LEU A 90 -7.26 14.18 2.73
N ASP A 91 -8.18 15.01 3.22
CA ASP A 91 -7.91 16.40 3.57
C ASP A 91 -7.24 16.57 4.94
N GLN A 92 -7.29 15.52 5.77
CA GLN A 92 -6.73 15.51 7.12
C GLN A 92 -5.30 14.98 7.18
N PHE A 93 -4.81 14.26 6.15
CA PHE A 93 -3.43 13.73 6.14
C PHE A 93 -2.35 14.75 6.50
N PRO A 94 -2.39 16.02 6.03
CA PRO A 94 -1.36 17.00 6.37
C PRO A 94 -1.43 17.51 7.82
N THR A 95 -2.61 17.45 8.45
CA THR A 95 -2.90 18.14 9.72
C THR A 95 -3.24 17.21 10.88
N ARG A 96 -3.49 15.92 10.62
CA ARG A 96 -3.83 14.93 11.64
C ARG A 96 -2.75 14.86 12.75
N PRO A 97 -3.12 14.51 13.98
CA PRO A 97 -2.24 14.64 15.13
C PRO A 97 -0.99 13.75 15.05
N GLN A 98 -1.08 12.61 14.35
CA GLN A 98 -0.02 11.63 14.24
C GLN A 98 0.18 11.21 12.79
N ASP A 99 1.43 10.93 12.42
CA ASP A 99 1.79 10.44 11.10
C ASP A 99 1.25 11.24 9.93
N ARG A 100 1.64 12.52 9.87
CA ARG A 100 1.28 13.43 8.78
C ARG A 100 1.95 13.06 7.46
N PHE A 101 1.19 13.20 6.39
CA PHE A 101 1.63 13.10 5.00
C PHE A 101 1.04 14.26 4.19
N ALA A 102 1.87 14.90 3.37
CA ALA A 102 1.38 15.79 2.33
C ALA A 102 0.68 14.97 1.25
N ILE A 103 -0.32 15.55 0.60
CA ILE A 103 -0.99 14.97 -0.56
C ILE A 103 -1.44 16.14 -1.44
N SER A 104 -1.16 16.06 -2.73
CA SER A 104 -1.51 17.13 -3.67
C SER A 104 -3.03 17.17 -3.89
N GLU A 105 -3.58 18.31 -4.30
CA GLU A 105 -5.00 18.39 -4.66
C GLU A 105 -5.33 17.48 -5.86
N GLU A 106 -4.37 17.28 -6.75
CA GLU A 106 -4.50 16.35 -7.88
C GLU A 106 -4.58 14.90 -7.41
N ASP A 107 -3.71 14.46 -6.50
CA ASP A 107 -3.79 13.11 -5.94
C ASP A 107 -5.09 12.90 -5.16
N LYS A 108 -5.56 13.90 -4.41
CA LYS A 108 -6.88 13.82 -3.76
C LYS A 108 -7.99 13.66 -4.80
N ARG A 109 -7.94 14.40 -5.90
CA ARG A 109 -8.92 14.31 -7.00
C ARG A 109 -8.88 12.91 -7.63
N ILE A 110 -7.71 12.42 -8.02
CA ILE A 110 -7.50 11.07 -8.56
C ILE A 110 -8.04 10.01 -7.60
N TYR A 111 -7.79 10.14 -6.30
CA TYR A 111 -8.30 9.19 -5.33
C TYR A 111 -9.84 9.18 -5.31
N ARG A 112 -10.48 10.36 -5.27
CA ARG A 112 -11.95 10.50 -5.23
C ARG A 112 -12.62 10.03 -6.51
N GLU A 113 -12.04 10.34 -7.65
CA GLU A 113 -12.67 10.17 -8.97
C GLU A 113 -12.33 8.83 -9.63
N GLU A 114 -11.16 8.24 -9.33
CA GLU A 114 -10.68 7.05 -10.03
C GLU A 114 -10.50 5.83 -9.12
N LEU A 115 -9.81 6.00 -8.00
CA LEU A 115 -9.46 4.88 -7.11
C LEU A 115 -10.65 4.44 -6.25
N PHE A 116 -11.27 5.38 -5.53
CA PHE A 116 -12.39 5.09 -4.64
C PHE A 116 -13.57 4.42 -5.38
N PRO A 117 -14.08 4.93 -6.52
CA PRO A 117 -15.23 4.32 -7.19
C PRO A 117 -14.95 2.92 -7.74
N TYR A 118 -13.69 2.61 -8.04
CA TYR A 118 -13.31 1.26 -8.44
C TYR A 118 -13.27 0.29 -7.27
N TRP A 119 -12.77 0.69 -6.11
CA TRP A 119 -12.58 -0.23 -4.98
C TRP A 119 -13.76 -0.29 -4.02
N GLU A 120 -14.65 0.71 -4.04
CA GLU A 120 -15.91 0.66 -3.31
C GLU A 120 -16.68 -0.61 -3.69
N LYS A 121 -17.17 -1.35 -2.68
CA LYS A 121 -17.90 -2.63 -2.82
C LYS A 121 -17.07 -3.79 -3.38
N ARG A 122 -15.77 -3.59 -3.65
CA ARG A 122 -14.84 -4.62 -4.13
C ARG A 122 -13.70 -4.89 -3.15
N SER A 123 -13.63 -4.13 -2.05
CA SER A 123 -12.49 -4.14 -1.15
C SER A 123 -12.50 -5.32 -0.17
N MET A 124 -11.35 -5.59 0.43
CA MET A 124 -11.25 -6.53 1.55
C MET A 124 -12.17 -6.13 2.71
N LYS A 125 -12.29 -4.83 2.99
CA LYS A 125 -13.20 -4.30 4.01
C LYS A 125 -14.65 -4.68 3.75
N ASP A 126 -15.10 -4.55 2.50
CA ASP A 126 -16.46 -4.92 2.09
C ASP A 126 -16.70 -6.42 2.31
N PHE A 127 -15.75 -7.25 1.88
CA PHE A 127 -15.82 -8.69 2.07
C PHE A 127 -15.93 -9.05 3.56
N ILE A 128 -15.02 -8.54 4.39
CA ILE A 128 -14.98 -8.84 5.82
C ILE A 128 -16.28 -8.38 6.51
N ASN A 129 -16.70 -7.14 6.27
CA ASN A 129 -17.91 -6.59 6.89
C ASN A 129 -19.17 -7.37 6.48
N GLY A 130 -19.21 -7.90 5.25
CA GLY A 130 -20.29 -8.76 4.78
C GLY A 130 -20.35 -10.13 5.47
N GLN A 131 -19.25 -10.60 6.07
CA GLN A 131 -19.20 -11.84 6.85
C GLN A 131 -19.45 -11.63 8.35
N MET A 132 -19.43 -10.38 8.85
CA MET A 132 -19.64 -10.10 10.27
C MET A 132 -21.11 -10.25 10.65
N THR A 133 -21.39 -11.09 11.64
CA THR A 133 -22.73 -11.20 12.26
C THR A 133 -23.06 -9.95 13.07
N ASP A 134 -24.35 -9.74 13.33
CA ASP A 134 -24.81 -8.59 14.12
C ASP A 134 -24.31 -8.64 15.57
N GLU A 135 -24.15 -9.85 16.13
CA GLU A 135 -23.53 -10.06 17.43
C GLU A 135 -22.09 -9.57 17.46
N VAL A 136 -21.28 -9.90 16.44
CA VAL A 136 -19.88 -9.45 16.34
C VAL A 136 -19.81 -7.93 16.16
N LYS A 137 -20.69 -7.35 15.34
CA LYS A 137 -20.78 -5.89 15.17
C LYS A 137 -21.14 -5.19 16.48
N ALA A 138 -22.12 -5.71 17.21
CA ALA A 138 -22.50 -5.18 18.51
C ALA A 138 -21.32 -5.28 19.51
N ALA A 139 -20.67 -6.43 19.60
CA ALA A 139 -19.55 -6.64 20.50
C ALA A 139 -18.36 -5.71 20.18
N THR A 140 -17.97 -5.57 18.91
CA THR A 140 -16.89 -4.66 18.50
C THR A 140 -17.20 -3.18 18.74
N SER A 141 -18.47 -2.78 18.65
CA SER A 141 -18.90 -1.40 18.95
C SER A 141 -18.70 -0.98 20.41
N THR A 142 -18.57 -1.94 21.34
CA THR A 142 -18.23 -1.66 22.74
C THR A 142 -16.80 -1.15 22.92
N GLN A 143 -15.94 -1.32 21.92
CA GLN A 143 -14.51 -0.96 21.93
C GLN A 143 -13.68 -1.64 23.03
N ILE A 144 -14.21 -2.68 23.69
CA ILE A 144 -13.47 -3.52 24.65
C ILE A 144 -12.38 -4.34 23.93
N PHE A 145 -12.63 -4.72 22.68
CA PHE A 145 -11.67 -5.34 21.78
C PHE A 145 -11.82 -4.78 20.37
N SER A 146 -10.81 -4.99 19.54
CA SER A 146 -10.86 -4.69 18.12
C SER A 146 -10.51 -5.93 17.29
N ILE A 147 -11.17 -6.09 16.15
CA ILE A 147 -10.81 -7.10 15.16
C ILE A 147 -9.69 -6.52 14.30
N ASN A 148 -8.51 -7.13 14.39
CA ASN A 148 -7.34 -6.72 13.62
C ASN A 148 -7.44 -7.25 12.16
N GLN A 149 -6.62 -6.70 11.26
CA GLN A 149 -6.51 -7.12 9.85
C GLN A 149 -7.81 -6.94 9.04
N THR A 150 -8.62 -5.94 9.40
CA THR A 150 -9.87 -5.64 8.66
C THR A 150 -9.69 -4.55 7.61
N ASP A 151 -8.58 -3.83 7.63
CA ASP A 151 -8.31 -2.63 6.83
C ASP A 151 -6.93 -2.64 6.14
N LYS A 152 -6.14 -3.70 6.36
CA LYS A 152 -4.76 -3.85 5.88
C LYS A 152 -4.50 -5.28 5.44
N GLY A 153 -3.67 -5.42 4.41
CA GLY A 153 -3.22 -6.75 3.95
C GLY A 153 -2.43 -7.49 5.02
N GLN A 154 -2.54 -8.82 5.01
CA GLN A 154 -1.85 -9.67 5.96
C GLN A 154 -0.33 -9.53 5.80
N GLY A 155 0.32 -9.14 6.89
CA GLY A 155 1.76 -9.23 7.07
C GLY A 155 2.14 -10.31 8.09
N HIS A 156 3.23 -10.08 8.84
CA HIS A 156 3.69 -10.98 9.90
C HIS A 156 4.10 -12.37 9.40
N ILE A 157 4.87 -12.38 8.31
CA ILE A 157 5.40 -13.59 7.68
C ILE A 157 6.91 -13.47 7.61
N ILE A 158 7.62 -14.55 7.90
CA ILE A 158 9.04 -14.69 7.61
C ILE A 158 9.14 -15.55 6.36
N ILE A 159 9.60 -14.96 5.26
CA ILE A 159 9.84 -15.72 4.02
C ILE A 159 11.12 -16.53 4.13
N ASP A 160 11.22 -17.59 3.33
CA ASP A 160 12.40 -18.44 3.27
C ASP A 160 13.52 -17.75 2.46
N TYR A 161 14.15 -16.74 3.08
CA TYR A 161 15.29 -16.03 2.50
C TYR A 161 16.46 -16.96 2.16
N PRO A 162 16.85 -17.95 3.00
CA PRO A 162 17.91 -18.89 2.62
C PRO A 162 17.62 -19.61 1.32
N ARG A 163 16.40 -20.12 1.11
CA ARG A 163 16.03 -20.76 -0.16
C ARG A 163 16.15 -19.80 -1.33
N LEU A 164 15.62 -18.58 -1.20
CA LEU A 164 15.71 -17.57 -2.26
C LEU A 164 17.16 -17.20 -2.60
N LEU A 165 18.01 -16.98 -1.61
CA LEU A 165 19.40 -16.55 -1.80
C LEU A 165 20.29 -17.68 -2.36
N ASN A 166 20.01 -18.94 -2.01
CA ASN A 166 20.79 -20.09 -2.46
C ASN A 166 20.37 -20.61 -3.85
N HIS A 167 19.10 -20.45 -4.23
CA HIS A 167 18.56 -21.03 -5.47
C HIS A 167 18.13 -19.97 -6.50
N GLY A 168 17.95 -18.72 -6.11
CA GLY A 168 17.39 -17.67 -6.98
C GLY A 168 15.89 -17.86 -7.25
N LEU A 169 15.29 -16.90 -7.97
CA LEU A 169 13.86 -16.97 -8.32
C LEU A 169 13.58 -17.97 -9.45
N GLY A 170 14.52 -18.21 -10.36
CA GLY A 170 14.31 -19.08 -11.52
C GLY A 170 14.04 -20.55 -11.16
N GLU A 171 14.61 -21.04 -10.06
CA GLU A 171 14.36 -22.38 -9.53
C GLU A 171 13.01 -22.51 -8.78
N LEU A 172 12.28 -21.39 -8.61
CA LEU A 172 10.99 -21.35 -7.90
C LEU A 172 9.78 -21.24 -8.84
N VAL A 173 10.01 -21.08 -10.15
CA VAL A 173 8.98 -20.88 -11.19
C VAL A 173 8.76 -22.15 -11.99
#